data_AF-A0A355EJJ8-F1
#
_entry.id   AF-A0A355EJJ8-F1
#
_cell.length_a   1.000
_cell.length_b   1.000
_cell.length_c   1.000
_cell.angle_alpha   90.00
_cell.angle_beta   90.00
_cell.angle_gamma   90.00
#
_symmetry.space_group_name_H-M   'P 1'
#
loop_
_entity.id
_entity.type
_entity.pdbx_description
1 polymer ?
#
loop_
_entity_poly.entity_id
_entity_poly.type
_entity_poly.pdbx_seq_one_letter_code
_entity_poly.pdbx_strand_id
1 'polypeptide(L)' 'MTMEEKKSKEDRYNEARILHKSLDEKLQTLQAKPYLTEDEELEIKLLKKKKLYFKDMMEKISQET' A
#
# COMPACT_ATOMS: atom_id res chain seq x y z
N MET A 1 13.94 10.92 -26.43
CA MET A 1 12.80 10.60 -25.54
C MET A 1 13.31 10.66 -24.12
N THR A 2 12.72 11.57 -23.35
CA THR A 2 13.24 12.23 -22.14
C THR A 2 13.33 11.28 -20.94
N MET A 3 14.48 11.27 -20.26
CA MET A 3 14.71 10.50 -19.02
C MET A 3 13.82 10.95 -17.84
N GLU A 4 13.13 12.07 -17.97
CA GLU A 4 12.30 12.70 -16.92
C GLU A 4 11.00 11.92 -16.62
N GLU A 5 10.40 11.26 -17.61
CA GLU A 5 9.14 10.53 -17.42
C GLU A 5 9.33 9.19 -16.69
N LYS A 6 10.50 8.56 -16.84
CA LYS A 6 10.82 7.32 -16.14
C LYS A 6 11.00 7.52 -14.63
N LYS A 7 11.61 8.64 -14.23
CA LYS A 7 11.73 8.99 -12.80
C LYS A 7 10.36 9.12 -12.14
N SER A 8 9.40 9.78 -12.78
CA SER A 8 8.08 9.97 -12.17
C SER A 8 7.30 8.65 -11.97
N LYS A 9 7.43 7.67 -12.87
CA LYS A 9 6.83 6.34 -12.67
C LYS A 9 7.53 5.54 -11.58
N GLU A 10 8.86 5.54 -11.56
CA GLU A 10 9.64 4.88 -10.50
C GLU A 10 9.39 5.51 -9.13
N ASP A 11 9.35 6.84 -9.02
CA ASP A 11 9.06 7.55 -7.77
C ASP A 11 7.65 7.19 -7.26
N ARG A 12 6.61 7.25 -8.12
CA ARG A 12 5.25 6.85 -7.74
C ARG A 12 5.15 5.38 -7.33
N TYR A 13 5.87 4.49 -8.02
CA TYR A 13 5.93 3.08 -7.67
C TYR A 13 6.63 2.87 -6.31
N ASN A 14 7.72 3.60 -6.06
CA ASN A 14 8.47 3.52 -4.82
C ASN A 14 7.64 4.06 -3.64
N GLU A 15 6.92 5.17 -3.83
CA GLU A 15 5.95 5.68 -2.85
C GLU A 15 4.84 4.66 -2.57
N ALA A 16 4.21 4.10 -3.61
CA ALA A 16 3.16 3.08 -3.44
C ALA A 16 3.69 1.82 -2.74
N ARG A 17 4.93 1.42 -3.02
CA ARG A 17 5.62 0.30 -2.35
C ARG A 17 5.91 0.59 -0.88
N ILE A 18 6.39 1.79 -0.55
CA ILE A 18 6.63 2.22 0.84
C ILE A 18 5.31 2.25 1.61
N LEU A 19 4.27 2.84 1.02
CA LEU A 19 2.92 2.88 1.61
C LEU A 19 2.35 1.48 1.79
N HIS A 20 2.47 0.60 0.79
CA HIS A 20 2.05 -0.80 0.89
C HIS A 20 2.77 -1.53 2.03
N LYS A 21 4.09 -1.34 2.16
CA LYS A 21 4.88 -1.95 3.24
C LYS A 21 4.48 -1.41 4.62
N SER A 22 4.32 -0.10 4.75
CA SER A 22 3.91 0.53 6.02
C SER A 22 2.49 0.09 6.44
N LEU A 23 1.57 -0.07 5.49
CA LEU A 23 0.25 -0.61 5.75
C LEU A 23 0.32 -2.07 6.22
N ASP A 24 1.21 -2.88 5.64
CA ASP A 24 1.42 -4.27 6.04
C ASP A 24 1.98 -4.36 7.47
N GLU A 25 2.96 -3.53 7.83
CA GLU A 25 3.52 -3.46 9.17
C GLU A 25 2.47 -3.04 10.22
N LYS A 26 1.63 -2.04 9.90
CA LYS A 26 0.49 -1.66 10.75
C LYS A 26 -0.50 -2.81 10.92
N LEU A 27 -0.80 -3.51 9.83
CA LEU A 27 -1.74 -4.63 9.83
C LEU A 27 -1.19 -5.81 10.64
N GLN A 28 0.10 -6.13 10.50
CA GLN A 28 0.79 -7.11 11.34
C GLN A 28 0.78 -6.72 12.82
N THR A 29 1.04 -5.45 13.14
CA THR A 29 1.03 -4.96 14.53
C THR A 29 -0.35 -5.11 15.16
N LEU A 30 -1.40 -4.77 14.40
CA LEU A 30 -2.79 -4.96 14.84
C LEU A 30 -3.13 -6.45 14.96
N GLN A 31 -2.78 -7.28 13.98
CA GLN A 31 -3.01 -8.73 14.04
C GLN A 31 -2.20 -9.45 15.13
N ALA A 32 -1.07 -8.88 15.55
CA ALA A 32 -0.26 -9.39 16.65
C ALA A 32 -0.88 -9.08 18.02
N LYS A 33 -1.82 -8.13 18.10
CA LYS A 33 -2.56 -7.90 19.34
C LYS A 33 -3.56 -9.04 19.56
N PRO A 34 -3.58 -9.67 20.74
CA PRO A 34 -4.51 -10.76 21.04
C PRO A 34 -5.97 -10.30 21.17
N TYR A 35 -6.19 -9.01 21.42
CA TYR A 35 -7.51 -8.39 21.47
C TYR A 35 -7.47 -7.10 20.67
N LEU A 36 -8.30 -7.05 19.64
CA LEU A 36 -8.55 -5.87 18.82
C LEU A 36 -9.85 -5.23 19.30
N THR A 37 -9.85 -3.92 19.47
CA THR A 37 -11.12 -3.20 19.66
C THR A 37 -11.91 -3.14 18.36
N GLU A 38 -13.21 -2.84 18.42
CA GLU A 38 -14.05 -2.67 17.21
C GLU A 38 -13.45 -1.66 16.22
N ASP A 39 -12.87 -0.57 16.75
CA ASP A 39 -12.12 0.41 15.95
C ASP A 39 -10.92 -0.21 15.23
N GLU A 40 -10.15 -1.08 15.91
CA GLU A 40 -9.00 -1.74 15.32
C GLU A 40 -9.38 -2.83 14.31
N GLU A 41 -10.48 -3.55 14.51
CA GLU A 41 -11.02 -4.50 13.51
C GLU A 41 -11.51 -3.77 12.25
N LEU A 42 -12.18 -2.63 12.42
CA LEU A 42 -12.54 -1.74 11.33
C LEU A 42 -11.29 -1.22 10.63
N GLU A 43 -10.26 -0.84 11.39
CA GLU A 43 -8.99 -0.39 10.84
C GLU A 43 -8.30 -1.50 10.05
N ILE A 44 -8.29 -2.75 10.51
CA ILE A 44 -7.78 -3.89 9.72
C ILE A 44 -8.56 -4.07 8.42
N LYS A 45 -9.90 -3.99 8.44
CA LYS A 45 -10.71 -4.08 7.22
C LYS A 45 -10.39 -2.94 6.25
N LEU A 46 -10.23 -1.72 6.76
CA LEU A 46 -9.83 -0.56 5.96
C LEU A 46 -8.40 -0.67 5.45
N LEU A 47 -7.47 -1.15 6.26
CA LEU A 47 -6.06 -1.40 5.91
C LEU A 47 -5.98 -2.46 4.81
N LYS A 48 -6.76 -3.55 4.88
CA LYS A 48 -6.85 -4.56 3.80
C LYS A 48 -7.36 -3.94 2.50
N LYS A 49 -8.42 -3.11 2.56
CA LYS A 49 -8.93 -2.39 1.38
C LYS A 49 -7.89 -1.42 0.80
N LYS A 50 -7.21 -0.65 1.64
CA LYS A 50 -6.12 0.24 1.23
C LYS A 50 -4.97 -0.56 0.61
N LYS A 51 -4.57 -1.68 1.23
CA LYS A 51 -3.53 -2.56 0.71
C LYS A 51 -3.87 -3.10 -0.67
N LEU A 52 -5.13 -3.51 -0.89
CA LEU A 52 -5.62 -3.90 -2.22
C LEU A 52 -5.57 -2.74 -3.20
N TYR A 53 -6.02 -1.54 -2.79
CA TYR A 53 -5.95 -0.34 -3.61
C TYR A 53 -4.52 0.04 -4.01
N PHE A 54 -3.55 -0.02 -3.09
CA PHE A 54 -2.14 0.24 -3.38
C PHE A 54 -1.54 -0.86 -4.26
N LYS A 55 -1.95 -2.12 -4.09
CA LYS A 55 -1.58 -3.20 -5.01
C LYS A 55 -2.10 -2.91 -6.42
N ASP A 56 -3.39 -2.60 -6.57
CA ASP A 56 -3.99 -2.29 -7.86
C ASP A 56 -3.38 -1.03 -8.49
N MET A 57 -2.99 -0.04 -7.68
CA MET A 57 -2.29 1.15 -8.13
C MET A 57 -0.87 0.82 -8.63
N MET A 58 -0.11 0.01 -7.88
CA MET A 58 1.20 -0.47 -8.34
C MET A 58 1.08 -1.30 -9.61
N GLU A 59 0.05 -2.13 -9.72
CA GLU A 59 -0.23 -2.95 -10.90
C GLU A 59 -0.59 -2.06 -12.09
N LYS A 60 -1.41 -1.01 -11.91
CA LYS A 60 -1.68 0.00 -12.95
C LYS A 60 -0.43 0.74 -13.39
N ILE A 61 0.39 1.22 -12.46
CA ILE A 61 1.65 1.92 -12.76
C ILE A 61 2.62 0.99 -13.51
N SER A 62 2.65 -0.28 -13.13
CA SER A 62 3.46 -1.32 -13.79
C SER A 62 2.89 -1.74 -15.16
N GLN A 63 1.58 -1.66 -15.36
CA GLN A 63 0.88 -2.00 -16.61
C GLN A 63 0.81 -0.83 -17.59
N GLU A 64 1.00 0.42 -17.14
CA GLU A 64 1.29 1.58 -17.98
C GLU A 64 2.69 1.42 -18.61
N THR A 65 2.83 0.47 -19.53
CA THR A 65 3.97 0.32 -20.45
C THR A 65 3.62 0.92 -21.80
#